data_AF-A0A8S4SRB2-F1
#
_entry.id   AF-A0A8S4SRB2-F1
#
_cell.length_a   1.000
_cell.length_b   1.000
_cell.length_c   1.000
_cell.angle_alpha   90.00
_cell.angle_beta   90.00
_cell.angle_gamma   90.00
#
_symmetry.space_group_name_H-M   'P 1'
#
loop_
_entity.id
_entity.type
_entity.pdbx_description
1 polymer ?
#
loop_
_entity_poly.entity_id
_entity_poly.type
_entity_poly.pdbx_seq_one_letter_code
_entity_poly.pdbx_strand_id
1 'polypeptide(L)'
;MTINFTTPVWLIRYYYIVGTVSLIINFGTSYLVIAKSEKIDGIRYLLLVFQFLCTITNINFTLLMQPMSLFRISTEKCLKFQISVVKCLQFRITIKKITFLCTITNINFTLLMQPMSLFPIMAAYCNGVLVKVFNIYSHYLLAVWTSLLISEIVCLTICFAWKHRKISKLANRLNDGTYNLLAVFAIFIALSYYFLATQMDVKREFQMQYVREMYPDYYDQFQSLKNFVIYTENTWATLGIITCSIGSLFCGTVLTYTTIDMLKILKKLKMKISSNSYTRYKNAVKSLLAHFYTSLLSILPVTAAMIVMYAKIENGQDLVNGAAAIGGLHSSVNAVVLITFTIPYRKFVIRKSAEIFGVRNIAMF
;
A
#
# COMPACT_ATOMS: atom_id res chain seq x y z
N MET A 1 -9.36 -31.77 -4.56
CA MET A 1 -9.70 -30.35 -4.78
C MET A 1 -9.35 -30.00 -6.21
N THR A 2 -10.31 -29.56 -7.01
CA THR A 2 -10.10 -29.16 -8.41
C THR A 2 -9.70 -27.68 -8.47
N ILE A 3 -8.62 -27.36 -9.20
CA ILE A 3 -8.22 -25.98 -9.47
C ILE A 3 -9.12 -25.42 -10.57
N ASN A 4 -9.66 -24.21 -10.38
CA ASN A 4 -10.41 -23.55 -11.44
C ASN A 4 -9.50 -22.60 -12.23
N PHE A 5 -9.09 -23.03 -13.42
CA PHE A 5 -8.32 -22.19 -14.36
C PHE A 5 -9.17 -21.16 -15.11
N THR A 6 -10.50 -21.25 -15.02
CA THR A 6 -11.41 -20.29 -15.65
C THR A 6 -11.18 -18.91 -15.04
N THR A 7 -10.90 -17.92 -15.87
CA THR A 7 -10.70 -16.56 -15.39
C THR A 7 -11.98 -16.00 -14.76
N PRO A 8 -11.94 -15.56 -13.48
CA PRO A 8 -13.11 -15.00 -12.82
C PRO A 8 -13.47 -13.64 -13.43
N VAL A 9 -14.40 -13.63 -14.39
CA VAL A 9 -14.84 -12.41 -15.10
C VAL A 9 -15.42 -11.38 -14.13
N TRP A 10 -16.10 -11.82 -13.07
CA TRP A 10 -16.63 -10.94 -12.02
C TRP A 10 -15.51 -10.14 -11.34
N LEU A 11 -14.37 -10.77 -11.06
CA LEU A 11 -13.24 -10.15 -10.38
C LEU A 11 -12.55 -9.14 -11.29
N ILE A 12 -12.45 -9.43 -12.59
CA ILE A 12 -11.93 -8.47 -13.59
C ILE A 12 -12.82 -7.23 -13.67
N ARG A 13 -14.15 -7.42 -13.78
CA ARG A 13 -15.11 -6.30 -13.81
C ARG A 13 -15.01 -5.47 -12.54
N TYR A 14 -14.95 -6.13 -11.39
CA TYR A 14 -14.73 -5.49 -10.10
C TYR A 14 -13.45 -4.64 -10.09
N TYR A 15 -12.32 -5.21 -10.53
CA TYR A 15 -11.05 -4.52 -10.59
C TYR A 15 -11.06 -3.29 -11.49
N TYR A 16 -11.70 -3.34 -12.67
CA TYR A 16 -11.84 -2.14 -13.50
C TYR A 16 -12.69 -1.06 -12.84
N ILE A 17 -13.82 -1.43 -12.22
CA ILE A 17 -14.71 -0.48 -11.55
C ILE A 17 -13.99 0.16 -10.36
N VAL A 18 -13.45 -0.65 -9.45
CA VAL A 18 -12.78 -0.17 -8.24
C VAL A 18 -11.50 0.57 -8.59
N GLY A 19 -10.71 0.08 -9.55
CA GLY A 19 -9.51 0.77 -10.02
C GLY A 19 -9.82 2.15 -10.58
N THR A 20 -10.87 2.27 -11.42
CA THR A 20 -11.30 3.55 -11.99
C THR A 20 -11.84 4.51 -10.92
N VAL A 21 -12.71 4.03 -10.03
CA VAL A 21 -13.24 4.84 -8.93
C VAL A 21 -12.12 5.29 -7.99
N SER A 22 -11.21 4.38 -7.64
CA SER A 22 -10.05 4.70 -6.80
C SER A 22 -9.16 5.75 -7.46
N LEU A 23 -8.92 5.62 -8.76
CA LEU A 23 -8.15 6.59 -9.52
C LEU A 23 -8.78 7.99 -9.46
N ILE A 24 -10.10 8.11 -9.70
CA ILE A 24 -10.83 9.39 -9.62
C ILE A 24 -10.73 9.99 -8.21
N ILE A 25 -11.02 9.20 -7.17
CA ILE A 25 -11.00 9.67 -5.78
C ILE A 25 -9.58 10.12 -5.37
N ASN A 26 -8.56 9.36 -5.75
CA ASN A 26 -7.18 9.70 -5.42
C ASN A 26 -6.66 10.92 -6.20
N PHE A 27 -7.06 11.09 -7.47
CA PHE A 27 -6.78 12.33 -8.22
C PHE A 27 -7.46 13.53 -7.58
N GLY A 28 -8.75 13.41 -7.22
CA GLY A 28 -9.47 14.46 -6.50
C GLY A 28 -8.82 14.80 -5.15
N THR A 29 -8.42 13.77 -4.39
CA THR A 29 -7.69 13.93 -3.12
C THR A 29 -6.33 14.59 -3.33
N SER A 30 -5.62 14.24 -4.40
CA SER A 30 -4.36 14.87 -4.80
C SER A 30 -4.57 16.35 -5.10
N TYR A 31 -5.62 16.69 -5.84
CA TYR A 31 -6.00 18.07 -6.10
C TYR A 31 -6.30 18.84 -4.80
N LEU A 32 -7.08 18.27 -3.87
CA LEU A 32 -7.33 18.89 -2.56
C LEU A 32 -6.04 19.12 -1.78
N VAL A 33 -5.16 18.12 -1.81
CA VAL A 33 -3.86 18.14 -1.17
C VAL A 33 -2.94 19.23 -1.75
N ILE A 34 -3.05 19.52 -3.05
CA ILE A 34 -2.32 20.58 -3.76
C ILE A 34 -2.99 21.95 -3.53
N ALA A 35 -4.25 22.10 -3.97
CA ALA A 35 -4.97 23.38 -4.03
C ALA A 35 -5.40 23.95 -2.67
N LYS A 36 -5.52 23.12 -1.63
CA LYS A 36 -5.86 23.57 -0.26
C LYS A 36 -4.72 23.41 0.73
N SER A 37 -3.50 23.14 0.25
CA SER A 37 -2.32 23.06 1.10
C SER A 37 -1.93 24.39 1.75
N GLU A 38 -2.30 25.53 1.17
CA GLU A 38 -1.88 26.87 1.59
C GLU A 38 -2.19 27.17 3.06
N LYS A 39 -3.28 26.62 3.62
CA LYS A 39 -3.67 26.79 5.03
C LYS A 39 -2.85 25.95 6.03
N ILE A 40 -1.86 25.19 5.58
CA ILE A 40 -1.03 24.34 6.44
C ILE A 40 0.46 24.73 6.24
N ASP A 41 1.09 25.19 7.31
CA ASP A 41 2.45 25.77 7.39
C ASP A 41 3.53 24.99 6.64
N GLY A 42 4.52 25.70 6.06
CA GLY A 42 5.96 25.38 5.81
C GLY A 42 6.38 24.03 5.20
N ILE A 43 5.44 23.12 5.06
CA ILE A 43 5.52 21.75 4.59
C ILE A 43 5.23 21.75 3.07
N ARG A 44 5.13 22.93 2.43
CA ARG A 44 4.42 23.23 1.17
C ARG A 44 5.12 22.78 -0.14
N TYR A 45 6.41 23.05 -0.32
CA TYR A 45 7.10 22.84 -1.61
C TYR A 45 7.47 21.38 -1.90
N LEU A 46 7.80 20.61 -0.85
CA LEU A 46 8.18 19.20 -0.99
C LEU A 46 6.96 18.27 -1.23
N LEU A 47 5.75 18.76 -0.98
CA LEU A 47 4.48 18.08 -1.30
C LEU A 47 4.17 18.07 -2.78
N LEU A 48 4.52 19.17 -3.46
CA LEU A 48 4.26 19.37 -4.88
C LEU A 48 5.22 18.54 -5.72
N VAL A 49 6.52 18.56 -5.39
CA VAL A 49 7.53 17.70 -6.03
C VAL A 49 7.20 16.24 -5.83
N PHE A 50 6.71 15.87 -4.64
CA PHE A 50 6.26 14.50 -4.38
C PHE A 50 5.07 14.16 -5.28
N GLN A 51 3.91 14.85 -5.19
CA GLN A 51 2.72 14.52 -6.00
C GLN A 51 2.94 14.68 -7.53
N PHE A 52 3.94 15.47 -7.93
CA PHE A 52 4.37 15.59 -9.33
C PHE A 52 5.25 14.40 -9.75
N LEU A 53 6.26 14.00 -8.95
CA LEU A 53 6.99 12.74 -9.14
C LEU A 53 6.04 11.53 -9.11
N CYS A 54 4.95 11.64 -8.37
CA CYS A 54 3.87 10.68 -8.24
C CYS A 54 3.03 10.56 -9.52
N THR A 55 2.58 11.67 -10.09
CA THR A 55 1.91 11.71 -11.41
C THR A 55 2.89 11.34 -12.52
N ILE A 56 4.17 11.72 -12.42
CA ILE A 56 5.23 11.33 -13.36
C ILE A 56 5.54 9.85 -13.24
N THR A 57 5.52 9.24 -12.05
CA THR A 57 5.65 7.78 -11.89
C THR A 57 4.40 7.11 -12.44
N ASN A 58 3.20 7.66 -12.23
CA ASN A 58 1.97 7.16 -12.82
C ASN A 58 1.97 7.26 -14.36
N ILE A 59 2.42 8.37 -14.96
CA ILE A 59 2.59 8.54 -16.41
C ILE A 59 3.75 7.67 -16.91
N ASN A 60 4.87 7.61 -16.18
CA ASN A 60 5.99 6.76 -16.57
C ASN A 60 5.60 5.29 -16.53
N PHE A 61 4.82 4.80 -15.57
CA PHE A 61 4.42 3.39 -15.51
C PHE A 61 3.17 3.05 -16.34
N THR A 62 2.25 4.00 -16.53
CA THR A 62 1.00 3.79 -17.29
C THR A 62 1.13 4.13 -18.77
N LEU A 63 2.02 5.08 -19.14
CA LEU A 63 2.18 5.57 -20.52
C LEU A 63 3.59 5.42 -21.11
N LEU A 64 4.69 5.56 -20.34
CA LEU A 64 6.06 5.57 -20.91
C LEU A 64 6.90 4.29 -20.69
N MET A 65 6.62 3.48 -19.67
CA MET A 65 7.36 2.27 -19.36
C MET A 65 6.74 1.12 -20.13
N GLN A 66 7.13 1.10 -21.40
CA GLN A 66 7.39 -0.13 -22.12
C GLN A 66 8.83 -0.57 -21.75
N PRO A 67 9.12 -1.35 -20.68
CA PRO A 67 10.43 -1.98 -20.61
C PRO A 67 10.41 -3.23 -21.48
N MET A 68 10.92 -3.03 -22.68
CA MET A 68 11.54 -4.05 -23.51
C MET A 68 12.51 -4.92 -22.70
N SER A 69 12.71 -6.13 -23.18
CA SER A 69 13.82 -7.04 -22.89
C SER A 69 15.11 -6.35 -22.41
N LEU A 70 15.41 -6.42 -21.10
CA LEU A 70 16.76 -6.35 -20.51
C LEU A 70 16.68 -6.77 -19.03
N PHE A 71 16.79 -8.08 -18.83
CA PHE A 71 16.41 -8.88 -17.66
C PHE A 71 17.24 -8.66 -16.36
N ARG A 72 17.92 -7.52 -16.18
CA ARG A 72 18.76 -7.28 -14.98
C ARG A 72 18.80 -5.85 -14.45
N ILE A 73 18.26 -4.87 -15.19
CA ILE A 73 18.37 -3.44 -14.82
C ILE A 73 17.09 -2.92 -14.12
N SER A 74 15.95 -3.63 -14.21
CA SER A 74 14.71 -3.18 -13.56
C SER A 74 14.77 -3.30 -12.04
N THR A 75 15.46 -4.30 -11.50
CA THR A 75 15.68 -4.45 -10.05
C THR A 75 16.49 -3.29 -9.50
N GLU A 76 17.54 -2.85 -10.20
CA GLU A 76 18.29 -1.65 -9.81
C GLU A 76 17.45 -0.37 -9.91
N LYS A 77 16.65 -0.19 -10.96
CA LYS A 77 15.80 1.01 -11.10
C LYS A 77 14.66 1.03 -10.07
N CYS A 78 14.08 -0.12 -9.76
CA CYS A 78 13.03 -0.27 -8.76
C CYS A 78 13.61 -0.14 -7.34
N LEU A 79 14.79 -0.71 -7.08
CA LEU A 79 15.56 -0.47 -5.85
C LEU A 79 15.98 1.00 -5.74
N LYS A 80 16.43 1.65 -6.82
CA LYS A 80 16.68 3.11 -6.84
C LYS A 80 15.40 3.89 -6.61
N PHE A 81 14.25 3.45 -7.13
CA PHE A 81 12.96 4.07 -6.85
C PHE A 81 12.58 3.90 -5.38
N GLN A 82 12.71 2.71 -4.80
CA GLN A 82 12.52 2.48 -3.38
C GLN A 82 13.48 3.33 -2.55
N ILE A 83 14.78 3.31 -2.86
CA ILE A 83 15.80 4.16 -2.23
C ILE A 83 15.47 5.64 -2.42
N SER A 84 14.89 6.07 -3.54
CA SER A 84 14.53 7.47 -3.81
C SER A 84 13.27 7.87 -3.04
N VAL A 85 12.26 7.00 -2.97
CA VAL A 85 11.10 7.11 -2.07
C VAL A 85 11.57 7.19 -0.61
N VAL A 86 12.58 6.38 -0.25
CA VAL A 86 13.24 6.26 1.06
C VAL A 86 14.15 7.45 1.41
N LYS A 87 14.91 7.99 0.45
CA LYS A 87 15.68 9.23 0.62
C LYS A 87 14.74 10.41 0.74
N CYS A 88 13.64 10.39 -0.01
CA CYS A 88 12.57 11.37 0.12
C CYS A 88 11.88 11.29 1.50
N LEU A 89 11.87 10.12 2.16
CA LEU A 89 11.33 9.88 3.52
C LEU A 89 12.09 10.63 4.63
N GLN A 90 13.33 11.06 4.41
CA GLN A 90 14.13 11.79 5.41
C GLN A 90 13.66 13.26 5.62
N PHE A 91 12.75 13.76 4.79
CA PHE A 91 12.26 15.14 4.88
C PHE A 91 10.81 15.21 5.40
N ARG A 92 10.57 16.14 6.34
CA ARG A 92 9.28 16.59 6.88
C ARG A 92 8.16 16.31 5.87
N ILE A 93 7.18 15.43 6.15
CA ILE A 93 5.92 15.10 5.40
C ILE A 93 5.73 13.58 5.39
N THR A 94 4.67 13.05 6.01
CA THR A 94 4.44 11.59 6.02
C THR A 94 3.01 11.16 5.71
N ILE A 95 1.96 11.86 6.18
CA ILE A 95 0.56 11.44 5.96
C ILE A 95 0.19 11.47 4.47
N LYS A 96 0.57 12.55 3.76
CA LYS A 96 0.30 12.72 2.33
C LYS A 96 1.02 11.68 1.45
N LYS A 97 2.16 11.12 1.91
CA LYS A 97 2.92 10.10 1.17
C LYS A 97 2.24 8.73 1.15
N ILE A 98 1.50 8.41 2.22
CA ILE A 98 0.85 7.12 2.38
C ILE A 98 -0.29 6.97 1.38
N THR A 99 -1.22 7.94 1.31
CA THR A 99 -2.34 7.89 0.35
C THR A 99 -1.86 7.72 -1.09
N PHE A 100 -0.74 8.34 -1.45
CA PHE A 100 -0.14 8.18 -2.75
C PHE A 100 0.43 6.77 -3.00
N LEU A 101 1.24 6.24 -2.08
CA LEU A 101 1.73 4.86 -2.18
C LEU A 101 0.56 3.88 -2.31
N CYS A 102 -0.50 4.07 -1.50
CA CYS A 102 -1.74 3.31 -1.61
C CYS A 102 -2.38 3.41 -3.01
N THR A 103 -2.36 4.59 -3.62
CA THR A 103 -2.89 4.79 -4.99
C THR A 103 -2.09 3.98 -6.01
N ILE A 104 -0.75 4.05 -5.95
CA ILE A 104 0.12 3.27 -6.85
C ILE A 104 -0.16 1.79 -6.67
N THR A 105 -0.12 1.32 -5.42
CA THR A 105 -0.31 -0.10 -5.10
C THR A 105 -1.67 -0.58 -5.59
N ASN A 106 -2.71 0.23 -5.42
CA ASN A 106 -4.05 -0.14 -5.85
C ASN A 106 -4.20 -0.15 -7.38
N ILE A 107 -3.65 0.84 -8.09
CA ILE A 107 -3.64 0.84 -9.57
C ILE A 107 -2.85 -0.36 -10.10
N ASN A 108 -1.68 -0.65 -9.50
CA ASN A 108 -0.89 -1.82 -9.86
C ASN A 108 -1.70 -3.10 -9.69
N PHE A 109 -2.40 -3.22 -8.56
CA PHE A 109 -3.20 -4.39 -8.26
C PHE A 109 -4.43 -4.55 -9.17
N THR A 110 -5.23 -3.49 -9.31
CA THR A 110 -6.56 -3.53 -9.93
C THR A 110 -6.53 -3.31 -11.45
N LEU A 111 -5.63 -2.49 -11.99
CA LEU A 111 -5.61 -2.20 -13.43
C LEU A 111 -4.45 -2.91 -14.13
N LEU A 112 -3.25 -2.88 -13.55
CA LEU A 112 -2.04 -3.30 -14.25
C LEU A 112 -1.74 -4.80 -14.13
N MET A 113 -1.97 -5.37 -12.94
CA MET A 113 -1.64 -6.77 -12.62
C MET A 113 -2.86 -7.68 -12.72
N GLN A 114 -3.95 -7.36 -12.01
CA GLN A 114 -5.14 -8.22 -11.87
C GLN A 114 -4.74 -9.67 -11.56
N PRO A 115 -4.22 -9.96 -10.34
CA PRO A 115 -3.76 -11.29 -10.01
C PRO A 115 -4.93 -12.26 -9.81
N MET A 116 -4.75 -13.50 -10.24
CA MET A 116 -5.65 -14.63 -10.00
C MET A 116 -4.87 -15.73 -9.30
N SER A 117 -5.40 -16.18 -8.16
CA SER A 117 -4.85 -17.34 -7.43
C SER A 117 -5.26 -18.65 -8.11
N LEU A 118 -4.33 -19.60 -8.21
CA LEU A 118 -4.52 -20.95 -8.74
C LEU A 118 -4.44 -21.98 -7.60
N PHE A 119 -5.35 -21.85 -6.63
CA PHE A 119 -5.37 -22.64 -5.41
C PHE A 119 -5.95 -24.05 -5.65
N PRO A 120 -5.47 -25.14 -4.97
CA PRO A 120 -4.57 -25.20 -3.80
C PRO A 120 -3.06 -25.11 -4.05
N ILE A 121 -2.63 -24.95 -5.30
CA ILE A 121 -1.20 -24.71 -5.59
C ILE A 121 -0.89 -23.27 -5.17
N MET A 122 0.29 -23.02 -4.58
CA MET A 122 0.78 -21.65 -4.33
C MET A 122 1.23 -20.99 -5.64
N ALA A 123 0.31 -20.89 -6.59
CA ALA A 123 0.52 -20.36 -7.91
C ALA A 123 -0.45 -19.22 -8.20
N ALA A 124 -0.02 -18.29 -9.05
CA ALA A 124 -0.85 -17.20 -9.51
C ALA A 124 -0.52 -16.83 -10.95
N TYR A 125 -1.51 -16.35 -11.68
CA TYR A 125 -1.30 -15.68 -12.96
C TYR A 125 -1.90 -14.28 -12.90
N CYS A 126 -1.47 -13.40 -13.81
CA CYS A 126 -1.90 -12.01 -13.84
C CYS A 126 -2.52 -11.70 -15.20
N ASN A 127 -3.68 -11.03 -15.22
CA ASN A 127 -4.44 -10.76 -16.46
C ASN A 127 -4.57 -9.26 -16.80
N GLY A 128 -3.84 -8.41 -16.09
CA GLY A 128 -3.86 -6.96 -16.30
C GLY A 128 -3.09 -6.51 -17.54
N VAL A 129 -3.13 -5.20 -17.80
CA VAL A 129 -2.56 -4.58 -19.00
C VAL A 129 -1.07 -4.90 -19.17
N LEU A 130 -0.31 -4.96 -18.07
CA LEU A 130 1.14 -5.22 -18.11
C LEU A 130 1.48 -6.63 -18.63
N VAL A 131 0.62 -7.62 -18.37
CA VAL A 131 0.85 -8.98 -18.87
C VAL A 131 0.33 -9.13 -20.29
N LYS A 132 -0.83 -8.54 -20.60
CA LYS A 132 -1.45 -8.65 -21.93
C LYS A 132 -0.60 -7.99 -23.01
N VAL A 133 -0.24 -6.73 -22.79
CA VAL A 133 0.46 -5.88 -23.77
C VAL A 133 1.97 -6.09 -23.70
N PHE A 134 2.56 -6.03 -22.50
CA PHE A 134 4.01 -6.04 -22.33
C PHE A 134 4.61 -7.40 -21.97
N ASN A 135 3.77 -8.42 -21.74
CA ASN A 135 4.21 -9.76 -21.34
C ASN A 135 5.16 -9.76 -20.12
N ILE A 136 4.96 -8.84 -19.17
CA ILE A 136 5.80 -8.75 -17.97
C ILE A 136 5.57 -9.98 -17.11
N TYR A 137 6.64 -10.54 -16.58
CA TYR A 137 6.58 -11.75 -15.78
C TYR A 137 5.79 -11.54 -14.46
N SER A 138 4.85 -12.44 -14.17
CA SER A 138 3.91 -12.31 -13.05
C SER A 138 4.60 -12.23 -11.69
N HIS A 139 5.74 -12.92 -11.52
CA HIS A 139 6.52 -12.85 -10.30
C HIS A 139 6.97 -11.43 -9.98
N TYR A 140 7.56 -10.71 -10.95
CA TYR A 140 8.03 -9.34 -10.71
C TYR A 140 6.88 -8.38 -10.41
N LEU A 141 5.71 -8.58 -11.02
CA LEU A 141 4.53 -7.79 -10.71
C LEU A 141 4.10 -7.99 -9.24
N LEU A 142 4.05 -9.24 -8.78
CA LEU A 142 3.72 -9.57 -7.40
C LEU A 142 4.78 -9.09 -6.42
N ALA A 143 6.08 -9.26 -6.72
CA ALA A 143 7.18 -8.81 -5.87
C ALA A 143 7.21 -7.29 -5.72
N VAL A 144 6.97 -6.54 -6.80
CA VAL A 144 6.85 -5.07 -6.74
C VAL A 144 5.62 -4.68 -5.92
N TRP A 145 4.48 -5.34 -6.14
CA TRP A 145 3.24 -5.05 -5.42
C TRP A 145 3.36 -5.31 -3.91
N THR A 146 3.88 -6.47 -3.49
CA THR A 146 4.08 -6.79 -2.06
C THR A 146 5.05 -5.81 -1.41
N SER A 147 6.08 -5.38 -2.14
CA SER A 147 7.05 -4.42 -1.63
C SER A 147 6.48 -3.00 -1.50
N LEU A 148 5.55 -2.61 -2.37
CA LEU A 148 4.80 -1.37 -2.23
C LEU A 148 3.87 -1.42 -1.00
N LEU A 149 3.17 -2.53 -0.76
CA LEU A 149 2.36 -2.73 0.45
C LEU A 149 3.20 -2.61 1.74
N ILE A 150 4.38 -3.21 1.79
CA ILE A 150 5.26 -3.10 2.96
C ILE A 150 5.78 -1.68 3.13
N SER A 151 6.11 -1.01 2.02
CA SER A 151 6.52 0.39 2.03
C SER A 151 5.43 1.30 2.60
N GLU A 152 4.15 1.01 2.37
CA GLU A 152 3.02 1.74 2.97
C GLU A 152 3.00 1.62 4.49
N ILE A 153 3.15 0.40 5.02
CA ILE A 153 3.16 0.12 6.47
C ILE A 153 4.36 0.81 7.13
N VAL A 154 5.53 0.76 6.50
CA VAL A 154 6.73 1.45 6.97
C VAL A 154 6.54 2.96 6.96
N CYS A 155 5.97 3.51 5.88
CA CYS A 155 5.64 4.93 5.81
C CYS A 155 4.67 5.34 6.92
N LEU A 156 3.62 4.54 7.18
CA LEU A 156 2.67 4.77 8.27
C LEU A 156 3.36 4.75 9.64
N THR A 157 4.23 3.76 9.89
CA THR A 157 4.98 3.65 11.14
C THR A 157 5.86 4.87 11.38
N ILE A 158 6.60 5.30 10.35
CA ILE A 158 7.41 6.51 10.38
C ILE A 158 6.52 7.74 10.64
N CYS A 159 5.33 7.79 10.03
CA CYS A 159 4.33 8.85 10.19
C CYS A 159 3.94 9.07 11.66
N PHE A 160 3.61 7.97 12.33
CA PHE A 160 3.25 7.94 13.74
C PHE A 160 4.43 8.32 14.62
N ALA A 161 5.62 7.76 14.35
CA ALA A 161 6.84 8.06 15.08
C ALA A 161 7.17 9.57 15.04
N TRP A 162 7.12 10.18 13.85
CA TRP A 162 7.34 11.62 13.70
C TRP A 162 6.27 12.48 14.36
N LYS A 163 5.00 12.07 14.28
CA LYS A 163 3.92 12.81 14.97
C LYS A 163 4.10 12.75 16.47
N HIS A 164 4.41 11.57 17.00
CA HIS A 164 4.72 11.34 18.40
C HIS A 164 5.91 12.19 18.84
N ARG A 165 7.00 12.27 18.08
CA ARG A 165 8.14 13.18 18.31
C ARG A 165 7.71 14.65 18.42
N LYS A 166 6.90 15.14 17.48
CA LYS A 166 6.43 16.54 17.50
C LYS A 166 5.58 16.85 18.73
N ILE A 167 4.70 15.93 19.14
CA ILE A 167 3.81 16.13 20.29
C ILE A 167 4.57 16.00 21.62
N SER A 168 5.50 15.07 21.72
CA SER A 168 6.32 14.84 22.93
C SER A 168 7.34 15.94 23.19
N LYS A 169 7.89 16.59 22.15
CA LYS A 169 8.69 17.82 22.30
C LYS A 169 7.94 18.93 23.03
N LEU A 170 6.64 19.11 22.77
CA LEU A 170 5.81 20.06 23.52
C LEU A 170 5.60 19.65 25.00
N ALA A 171 5.84 18.39 25.33
CA ALA A 171 5.73 17.85 26.68
C ALA A 171 7.09 17.75 27.40
N ASN A 172 8.17 18.34 26.87
CA ASN A 172 9.55 18.27 27.41
C ASN A 172 10.06 16.85 27.66
N ARG A 173 9.61 15.88 26.86
CA ARG A 173 10.24 14.56 26.78
C ARG A 173 11.02 14.55 25.49
N LEU A 174 12.32 14.16 25.49
CA LEU A 174 12.93 13.25 24.50
C LEU A 174 14.45 13.31 24.30
N ASN A 175 14.96 12.16 23.81
CA ASN A 175 16.18 12.00 23.02
C ASN A 175 15.81 11.93 21.52
N ASP A 176 16.40 12.79 20.67
CA ASP A 176 16.08 12.91 19.24
C ASP A 176 16.63 11.76 18.38
N GLY A 177 17.66 11.04 18.84
CA GLY A 177 18.34 9.98 18.06
C GLY A 177 17.50 8.72 17.84
N THR A 178 16.59 8.40 18.76
CA THR A 178 15.78 7.17 18.73
C THR A 178 14.85 7.10 17.52
N TYR A 179 14.20 8.21 17.16
CA TYR A 179 13.29 8.25 16.00
C TYR A 179 14.00 8.08 14.66
N ASN A 180 15.21 8.63 14.55
CA ASN A 180 16.02 8.46 13.35
C ASN A 180 16.44 6.99 13.20
N LEU A 181 16.85 6.35 14.30
CA LEU A 181 17.20 4.93 14.33
C LEU A 181 15.99 4.04 13.96
N LEU A 182 14.81 4.32 14.51
CA LEU A 182 13.57 3.61 14.18
C LEU A 182 13.22 3.73 12.69
N ALA A 183 13.39 4.92 12.10
CA ALA A 183 13.13 5.14 10.68
C ALA A 183 14.11 4.36 9.79
N VAL A 184 15.41 4.39 10.12
CA VAL A 184 16.44 3.62 9.40
C VAL A 184 16.16 2.13 9.46
N PHE A 185 15.80 1.60 10.63
CA PHE A 185 15.47 0.18 10.80
C PHE A 185 14.23 -0.22 10.00
N ALA A 186 13.16 0.59 10.04
CA ALA A 186 11.93 0.34 9.27
C ALA A 186 12.20 0.30 7.75
N ILE A 187 13.02 1.23 7.26
CA ILE A 187 13.46 1.30 5.86
C ILE A 187 14.29 0.06 5.49
N PHE A 188 15.23 -0.33 6.36
CA PHE A 188 16.09 -1.49 6.12
C PHE A 188 15.27 -2.79 5.99
N ILE A 189 14.24 -2.98 6.82
CA ILE A 189 13.32 -4.11 6.71
C ILE A 189 12.61 -4.12 5.36
N ALA A 190 12.10 -2.98 4.89
CA ALA A 190 11.41 -2.90 3.61
C ALA A 190 12.33 -3.25 2.42
N LEU A 191 13.56 -2.73 2.42
CA LEU A 191 14.55 -3.03 1.39
C LEU A 191 14.99 -4.50 1.42
N SER A 192 15.20 -5.04 2.62
CA SER A 192 15.56 -6.46 2.79
C SER A 192 14.45 -7.38 2.27
N TYR A 193 13.19 -7.07 2.57
CA TYR A 193 12.07 -7.83 2.03
C TYR A 193 11.98 -7.71 0.50
N TYR A 194 12.15 -6.52 -0.07
CA TYR A 194 12.14 -6.36 -1.53
C TYR A 194 13.18 -7.26 -2.20
N PHE A 195 14.41 -7.29 -1.67
CA PHE A 195 15.45 -8.18 -2.16
C PHE A 195 15.01 -9.65 -2.10
N LEU A 196 14.54 -10.11 -0.93
CA LEU A 196 14.05 -11.48 -0.75
C LEU A 196 12.89 -11.80 -1.69
N ALA A 197 11.93 -10.88 -1.85
CA ALA A 197 10.74 -11.04 -2.68
C ALA A 197 11.08 -11.30 -4.15
N THR A 198 12.21 -10.77 -4.66
CA THR A 198 12.67 -11.03 -6.04
C THR A 198 13.34 -12.39 -6.24
N GLN A 199 13.57 -13.15 -5.17
CA GLN A 199 14.22 -14.46 -5.19
C GLN A 199 13.29 -15.61 -4.78
N MET A 200 12.02 -15.31 -4.47
CA MET A 200 11.07 -16.28 -3.91
C MET A 200 10.56 -17.31 -4.92
N ASP A 201 10.54 -16.97 -6.22
CA ASP A 201 9.94 -17.82 -7.24
C ASP A 201 10.79 -19.03 -7.56
N VAL A 202 10.13 -20.10 -8.01
CA VAL A 202 10.80 -21.09 -8.83
C VAL A 202 11.19 -20.40 -10.13
N LYS A 203 12.50 -20.41 -10.47
CA LYS A 203 12.99 -19.81 -11.72
C LYS A 203 12.13 -20.25 -12.90
N ARG A 204 11.76 -19.29 -13.74
CA ARG A 204 10.84 -19.46 -14.88
C ARG A 204 11.13 -20.71 -15.74
N GLU A 205 12.40 -21.07 -15.94
CA GLU A 205 12.82 -22.23 -16.73
C GLU A 205 12.42 -23.59 -16.12
N PHE A 206 12.33 -23.68 -14.79
CA PHE A 206 11.99 -24.93 -14.09
C PHE A 206 10.50 -25.04 -13.72
N GLN A 207 9.69 -24.02 -13.99
CA GLN A 207 8.27 -24.01 -13.56
C GLN A 207 7.44 -25.10 -14.23
N MET A 208 7.57 -25.28 -15.55
CA MET A 208 6.83 -26.33 -16.26
C MET A 208 7.34 -27.73 -15.90
N GLN A 209 8.63 -27.88 -15.59
CA GLN A 209 9.17 -29.15 -15.07
C GLN A 209 8.56 -29.46 -13.71
N TYR A 210 8.51 -28.49 -12.81
CA TYR A 210 7.89 -28.64 -11.50
C TYR A 210 6.40 -29.04 -11.59
N VAL A 211 5.64 -28.41 -12.51
CA VAL A 211 4.24 -28.80 -12.75
C VAL A 211 4.14 -30.24 -13.25
N ARG A 212 5.00 -30.65 -14.19
CA ARG A 212 5.00 -32.02 -14.72
C ARG A 212 5.27 -33.05 -13.63
N GLU A 213 6.19 -32.75 -12.71
CA GLU A 213 6.61 -33.68 -11.64
C GLU A 213 5.61 -33.73 -10.48
N MET A 214 5.07 -32.58 -10.05
CA MET A 214 4.23 -32.50 -8.84
C MET A 214 2.72 -32.45 -9.12
N TYR A 215 2.32 -32.00 -10.32
CA TYR A 215 0.93 -31.72 -10.70
C TYR A 215 0.63 -32.11 -12.16
N PRO A 216 0.90 -33.36 -12.57
CA PRO A 216 0.78 -33.79 -13.98
C PRO A 216 -0.63 -33.59 -14.55
N ASP A 217 -1.68 -33.79 -13.74
CA ASP A 217 -3.08 -33.62 -14.15
C ASP A 217 -3.42 -32.19 -14.60
N TYR A 218 -2.65 -31.21 -14.16
CA TYR A 218 -2.84 -29.79 -14.46
C TYR A 218 -1.87 -29.26 -15.52
N TYR A 219 -0.99 -30.12 -16.08
CA TYR A 219 0.10 -29.71 -16.98
C TYR A 219 -0.41 -28.92 -18.20
N ASP A 220 -1.41 -29.44 -18.90
CA ASP A 220 -1.95 -28.80 -20.11
C ASP A 220 -2.60 -27.44 -19.79
N GLN A 221 -3.22 -27.32 -18.63
CA GLN A 221 -3.88 -26.10 -18.19
C GLN A 221 -2.85 -25.03 -17.82
N PHE A 222 -1.77 -25.40 -17.14
CA PHE A 222 -0.63 -24.50 -16.91
C PHE A 222 0.07 -24.11 -18.22
N GLN A 223 0.21 -25.05 -19.16
CA GLN A 223 0.80 -24.78 -20.47
C GLN A 223 -0.03 -23.78 -21.29
N SER A 224 -1.35 -23.80 -21.14
CA SER A 224 -2.25 -22.84 -21.80
C SER A 224 -2.13 -21.40 -21.27
N LEU A 225 -1.59 -21.22 -20.07
CA LEU A 225 -1.40 -19.90 -19.47
C LEU A 225 -0.18 -19.19 -20.10
N LYS A 226 -0.41 -18.00 -20.67
CA LYS A 226 0.66 -17.17 -21.25
C LYS A 226 1.78 -16.84 -20.24
N ASN A 227 1.42 -16.70 -18.96
CA ASN A 227 2.32 -16.26 -17.91
C ASN A 227 1.75 -16.65 -16.54
N PHE A 228 2.55 -17.28 -15.68
CA PHE A 228 2.17 -17.67 -14.33
C PHE A 228 3.42 -17.68 -13.44
N VAL A 229 3.22 -17.79 -12.13
CA VAL A 229 4.29 -18.00 -11.15
C VAL A 229 3.88 -19.08 -10.18
N ILE A 230 4.86 -19.89 -9.76
CA ILE A 230 4.71 -20.90 -8.71
C ILE A 230 5.68 -20.55 -7.58
N TYR A 231 5.16 -20.53 -6.36
CA TYR A 231 5.94 -20.43 -5.13
C TYR A 231 6.01 -21.80 -4.46
N THR A 232 7.20 -22.15 -4.00
CA THR A 232 7.46 -23.38 -3.25
C THR A 232 8.06 -23.03 -1.90
N GLU A 233 8.03 -23.98 -0.96
CA GLU A 233 8.76 -23.86 0.29
C GLU A 233 10.27 -23.94 -0.01
N ASN A 234 10.89 -22.78 -0.26
CA ASN A 234 12.32 -22.64 -0.46
C ASN A 234 12.93 -21.77 0.65
N THR A 235 14.26 -21.76 0.74
CA THR A 235 15.00 -20.97 1.74
C THR A 235 14.67 -19.48 1.66
N TRP A 236 14.49 -18.95 0.44
CA TRP A 236 14.09 -17.56 0.22
C TRP A 236 12.70 -17.26 0.79
N ALA A 237 11.74 -18.17 0.63
CA ALA A 237 10.39 -18.08 1.16
C ALA A 237 10.39 -18.09 2.69
N THR A 238 11.16 -19.00 3.30
CA THR A 238 11.33 -19.03 4.75
C THR A 238 11.94 -17.71 5.27
N LEU A 239 12.99 -17.21 4.64
CA LEU A 239 13.61 -15.92 5.01
C LEU A 239 12.64 -14.73 4.80
N GLY A 240 11.85 -14.76 3.73
CA GLY A 240 10.82 -13.76 3.43
C GLY A 240 9.73 -13.72 4.51
N ILE A 241 9.27 -14.88 4.96
CA ILE A 241 8.29 -15.01 6.06
C ILE A 241 8.87 -14.48 7.37
N ILE A 242 10.09 -14.91 7.74
CA ILE A 242 10.77 -14.44 8.97
C ILE A 242 10.92 -12.91 8.95
N THR A 243 11.37 -12.34 7.83
CA THR A 243 11.53 -10.88 7.67
C THR A 243 10.19 -10.16 7.79
N CYS A 244 9.13 -10.70 7.18
CA CYS A 244 7.78 -10.15 7.26
C CYS A 244 7.23 -10.19 8.69
N SER A 245 7.45 -11.28 9.43
CA SER A 245 7.05 -11.43 10.83
C SER A 245 7.77 -10.43 11.74
N ILE A 246 9.10 -10.30 11.61
CA ILE A 246 9.90 -9.31 12.37
C ILE A 246 9.44 -7.90 12.04
N GLY A 247 9.25 -7.58 10.76
CA GLY A 247 8.77 -6.28 10.30
C GLY A 247 7.39 -5.93 10.81
N SER A 248 6.46 -6.89 10.80
CA SER A 248 5.09 -6.72 11.29
C SER A 248 5.06 -6.51 12.80
N LEU A 249 5.84 -7.28 13.56
CA LEU A 249 5.96 -7.11 15.01
C LEU A 249 6.56 -5.73 15.36
N PHE A 250 7.62 -5.33 14.66
CA PHE A 250 8.26 -4.04 14.84
C PHE A 250 7.30 -2.87 14.54
N CYS A 251 6.67 -2.87 13.35
CA CYS A 251 5.73 -1.81 12.97
C CYS A 251 4.52 -1.78 13.92
N GLY A 252 3.96 -2.95 14.27
CA GLY A 252 2.82 -3.05 15.18
C GLY A 252 3.11 -2.52 16.58
N THR A 253 4.27 -2.85 17.15
CA THR A 253 4.68 -2.35 18.47
C THR A 253 4.92 -0.85 18.46
N VAL A 254 5.62 -0.30 17.46
CA VAL A 254 5.85 1.14 17.32
C VAL A 254 4.54 1.91 17.14
N LEU A 255 3.64 1.42 16.27
CA LEU A 255 2.33 2.04 16.04
C LEU A 255 1.47 2.05 17.31
N THR A 256 1.44 0.94 18.04
CA THR A 256 0.67 0.81 19.28
C THR A 256 1.23 1.71 20.39
N TYR A 257 2.55 1.67 20.61
CA TYR A 257 3.24 2.50 21.61
C TYR A 257 3.03 3.99 21.35
N THR A 258 3.31 4.44 20.12
CA THR A 258 3.18 5.86 19.75
C THR A 258 1.74 6.33 19.85
N THR A 259 0.76 5.50 19.50
CA THR A 259 -0.66 5.80 19.66
C THR A 259 -1.03 6.01 21.12
N ILE A 260 -0.72 5.02 21.98
CA ILE A 260 -1.08 5.08 23.41
C ILE A 260 -0.42 6.30 24.07
N ASP A 261 0.87 6.54 23.80
CA ASP A 261 1.57 7.67 24.42
C ASP A 261 1.12 9.02 23.86
N MET A 262 0.82 9.14 22.56
CA MET A 262 0.19 10.36 22.01
C MET A 262 -1.15 10.66 22.69
N LEU A 263 -1.99 9.66 22.93
CA LEU A 263 -3.26 9.84 23.65
C LEU A 263 -3.03 10.28 25.11
N LYS A 264 -2.03 9.72 25.80
CA LYS A 264 -1.63 10.14 27.15
C LYS A 264 -1.11 11.58 27.17
N ILE A 265 -0.25 11.97 26.22
CA ILE A 265 0.28 13.32 26.12
C ILE A 265 -0.83 14.33 25.80
N LEU A 266 -1.77 13.99 24.91
CA LEU A 266 -2.92 14.86 24.60
C LEU A 266 -3.74 15.19 25.86
N LYS A 267 -3.99 14.20 26.74
CA LYS A 267 -4.69 14.45 28.01
C LYS A 267 -3.95 15.48 28.89
N LYS A 268 -2.62 15.42 28.94
CA LYS A 268 -1.78 16.37 29.69
C LYS A 268 -1.72 17.75 29.02
N LEU A 269 -1.68 17.80 27.70
CA LEU A 269 -1.63 19.05 26.95
C LEU A 269 -2.93 19.84 27.05
N LYS A 270 -4.09 19.19 27.30
CA LYS A 270 -5.39 19.87 27.46
C LYS A 270 -5.34 21.07 28.41
N MET A 271 -4.54 20.98 29.48
CA MET A 271 -4.38 22.04 30.49
C MET A 271 -3.25 23.04 30.18
N LYS A 272 -2.34 22.72 29.25
CA LYS A 272 -1.14 23.53 28.96
C LYS A 272 -1.24 24.40 27.72
N ILE A 273 -2.17 24.13 26.81
CA ILE A 273 -2.27 24.82 25.52
C ILE A 273 -3.68 25.36 25.27
N SER A 274 -3.81 26.34 24.39
CA SER A 274 -5.10 26.90 23.97
C SER A 274 -6.04 25.84 23.40
N SER A 275 -7.36 26.02 23.61
CA SER A 275 -8.41 25.11 23.11
C SER A 275 -8.33 24.86 21.60
N ASN A 276 -8.03 25.91 20.83
CA ASN A 276 -7.85 25.82 19.37
C ASN A 276 -6.65 24.94 18.98
N SER A 277 -5.51 25.12 19.67
CA SER A 277 -4.32 24.31 19.42
C SER A 277 -4.52 22.86 19.84
N TYR A 278 -5.15 22.62 21.00
CA TYR A 278 -5.51 21.28 21.46
C TYR A 278 -6.42 20.57 20.46
N THR A 279 -7.46 21.24 19.97
CA THR A 279 -8.36 20.69 18.96
C THR A 279 -7.62 20.34 17.67
N ARG A 280 -6.66 21.16 17.23
CA ARG A 280 -5.79 20.87 16.07
C ARG A 280 -4.96 19.60 16.28
N TYR A 281 -4.32 19.43 17.44
CA TYR A 281 -3.53 18.22 17.74
C TYR A 281 -4.43 16.97 17.86
N LYS A 282 -5.55 17.08 18.55
CA LYS A 282 -6.55 16.01 18.70
C LYS A 282 -7.05 15.52 17.34
N ASN A 283 -7.42 16.44 16.45
CA ASN A 283 -7.90 16.07 15.11
C ASN A 283 -6.81 15.44 14.25
N ALA A 284 -5.56 15.88 14.39
CA ALA A 284 -4.45 15.25 13.68
C ALA A 284 -4.17 13.81 14.15
N VAL A 285 -4.25 13.54 15.47
CA VAL A 285 -4.11 12.17 16.01
C VAL A 285 -5.29 11.30 15.58
N LYS A 286 -6.52 11.83 15.61
CA LYS A 286 -7.70 11.12 15.09
C LYS A 286 -7.54 10.75 13.61
N SER A 287 -7.05 11.68 12.79
CA SER A 287 -6.78 11.42 11.38
C SER A 287 -5.77 10.29 11.20
N LEU A 288 -4.65 10.30 11.93
CA LEU A 288 -3.66 9.22 11.88
C LEU A 288 -4.25 7.86 12.29
N LEU A 289 -5.03 7.82 13.37
CA LEU A 289 -5.71 6.60 13.81
C LEU A 289 -6.65 6.06 12.72
N ALA A 290 -7.39 6.94 12.04
CA ALA A 290 -8.26 6.54 10.95
C ALA A 290 -7.48 5.94 9.76
N HIS A 291 -6.28 6.45 9.44
CA HIS A 291 -5.41 5.83 8.44
C HIS A 291 -4.90 4.46 8.90
N PHE A 292 -4.56 4.32 10.18
CA PHE A 292 -4.17 3.01 10.75
C PHE A 292 -5.30 1.98 10.65
N TYR A 293 -6.52 2.34 11.03
CA TYR A 293 -7.70 1.48 10.84
C TYR A 293 -7.94 1.14 9.37
N THR A 294 -7.67 2.09 8.47
CA THR A 294 -7.77 1.82 7.04
C THR A 294 -6.73 0.82 6.56
N SER A 295 -5.49 0.88 7.05
CA SER A 295 -4.45 -0.11 6.71
C SER A 295 -4.78 -1.52 7.22
N LEU A 296 -5.61 -1.67 8.26
CA LEU A 296 -6.14 -2.98 8.65
C LEU A 296 -7.04 -3.60 7.57
N LEU A 297 -7.73 -2.77 6.77
CA LEU A 297 -8.56 -3.22 5.64
C LEU A 297 -7.71 -3.89 4.54
N SER A 298 -6.44 -3.53 4.38
CA SER A 298 -5.52 -4.24 3.47
C SER A 298 -4.84 -5.43 4.14
N ILE A 299 -4.42 -5.30 5.40
CA ILE A 299 -3.62 -6.33 6.08
C ILE A 299 -4.47 -7.56 6.42
N LEU A 300 -5.65 -7.37 7.03
CA LEU A 300 -6.46 -8.49 7.51
C LEU A 300 -6.87 -9.44 6.37
N PRO A 301 -7.39 -8.97 5.22
CA PRO A 301 -7.71 -9.86 4.11
C PRO A 301 -6.47 -10.57 3.56
N VAL A 302 -5.33 -9.89 3.44
CA VAL A 302 -4.08 -10.51 2.99
C VAL A 302 -3.63 -11.60 3.97
N THR A 303 -3.68 -11.34 5.27
CA THR A 303 -3.32 -12.35 6.29
C THR A 303 -4.31 -13.52 6.31
N ALA A 304 -5.61 -13.26 6.15
CA ALA A 304 -6.62 -14.30 6.04
C ALA A 304 -6.40 -15.16 4.79
N ALA A 305 -6.08 -14.53 3.65
CA ALA A 305 -5.72 -15.23 2.43
C ALA A 305 -4.46 -16.10 2.62
N MET A 306 -3.44 -15.61 3.32
CA MET A 306 -2.27 -16.42 3.67
C MET A 306 -2.64 -17.64 4.52
N ILE A 307 -3.51 -17.49 5.53
CA ILE A 307 -3.97 -18.60 6.37
C ILE A 307 -4.76 -19.62 5.54
N VAL A 308 -5.67 -19.16 4.69
CA VAL A 308 -6.42 -20.02 3.76
C VAL A 308 -5.46 -20.78 2.84
N MET A 309 -4.40 -20.12 2.35
CA MET A 309 -3.41 -20.74 1.50
C MET A 309 -2.63 -21.87 2.21
N TYR A 310 -2.24 -21.65 3.47
CA TYR A 310 -1.56 -22.69 4.26
C TYR A 310 -2.49 -23.83 4.69
N ALA A 311 -3.74 -23.52 5.04
CA ALA A 311 -4.70 -24.49 5.55
C ALA A 311 -5.33 -25.38 4.46
N LYS A 312 -5.08 -25.13 3.17
CA LYS A 312 -5.62 -25.94 2.05
C LYS A 312 -7.14 -26.13 2.14
N ILE A 313 -7.86 -25.05 2.46
CA ILE A 313 -9.32 -25.07 2.67
C ILE A 313 -10.05 -25.28 1.34
N GLU A 314 -11.14 -26.06 1.35
CA GLU A 314 -12.05 -26.18 0.21
C GLU A 314 -12.61 -24.81 -0.21
N ASN A 315 -12.75 -24.56 -1.51
CA ASN A 315 -13.08 -23.23 -2.08
C ASN A 315 -12.09 -22.10 -1.73
N GLY A 316 -10.85 -22.44 -1.34
CA GLY A 316 -9.83 -21.45 -0.98
C GLY A 316 -9.53 -20.42 -2.08
N GLN A 317 -9.71 -20.77 -3.36
CA GLN A 317 -9.55 -19.85 -4.49
C GLN A 317 -10.52 -18.66 -4.40
N ASP A 318 -11.80 -18.92 -4.14
CA ASP A 318 -12.83 -17.87 -4.04
C ASP A 318 -12.62 -17.00 -2.80
N LEU A 319 -12.20 -17.60 -1.68
CA LEU A 319 -11.85 -16.88 -0.45
C LEU A 319 -10.66 -15.93 -0.66
N VAL A 320 -9.59 -16.41 -1.32
CA VAL A 320 -8.42 -15.58 -1.65
C VAL A 320 -8.79 -14.46 -2.62
N ASN A 321 -9.61 -14.74 -3.63
CA ASN A 321 -10.10 -13.73 -4.57
C ASN A 321 -11.01 -12.69 -3.90
N GLY A 322 -11.87 -13.10 -2.97
CA GLY A 322 -12.70 -12.21 -2.17
C GLY A 322 -11.87 -11.32 -1.24
N ALA A 323 -10.86 -11.90 -0.58
CA ALA A 323 -9.92 -11.14 0.25
C ALA A 323 -9.12 -10.11 -0.57
N ALA A 324 -8.67 -10.50 -1.76
CA ALA A 324 -8.03 -9.62 -2.73
C ALA A 324 -8.96 -8.46 -3.14
N ALA A 325 -10.24 -8.74 -3.41
CA ALA A 325 -11.23 -7.72 -3.74
C ALA A 325 -11.37 -6.69 -2.60
N ILE A 326 -11.52 -7.14 -1.35
CA ILE A 326 -11.59 -6.26 -0.17
C ILE A 326 -10.31 -5.42 -0.04
N GLY A 327 -9.14 -6.03 -0.22
CA GLY A 327 -7.86 -5.32 -0.20
C GLY A 327 -7.76 -4.20 -1.24
N GLY A 328 -8.38 -4.38 -2.42
CA GLY A 328 -8.45 -3.36 -3.48
C GLY A 328 -9.24 -2.08 -3.10
N LEU A 329 -10.08 -2.12 -2.05
CA LEU A 329 -10.77 -0.93 -1.55
C LEU A 329 -9.88 -0.04 -0.68
N HIS A 330 -8.75 -0.58 -0.19
CA HIS A 330 -7.87 0.09 0.78
C HIS A 330 -7.56 1.53 0.41
N SER A 331 -7.12 1.79 -0.83
CA SER A 331 -6.74 3.13 -1.27
C SER A 331 -7.92 4.11 -1.33
N SER A 332 -9.07 3.67 -1.83
CA SER A 332 -10.28 4.50 -1.91
C SER A 332 -10.77 4.86 -0.51
N VAL A 333 -10.82 3.88 0.40
CA VAL A 333 -11.18 4.11 1.80
C VAL A 333 -10.19 5.07 2.46
N ASN A 334 -8.89 4.92 2.17
CA ASN A 334 -7.85 5.76 2.76
C ASN A 334 -8.00 7.22 2.32
N ALA A 335 -8.31 7.45 1.04
CA ALA A 335 -8.57 8.78 0.51
C ALA A 335 -9.84 9.41 1.12
N VAL A 336 -10.94 8.66 1.23
CA VAL A 336 -12.17 9.12 1.90
C VAL A 336 -11.91 9.48 3.36
N VAL A 337 -11.14 8.65 4.07
CA VAL A 337 -10.72 8.90 5.45
C VAL A 337 -9.87 10.17 5.56
N LEU A 338 -8.90 10.37 4.66
CA LEU A 338 -8.09 11.58 4.63
C LEU A 338 -8.94 12.84 4.46
N ILE A 339 -9.89 12.83 3.53
CA ILE A 339 -10.82 13.95 3.30
C ILE A 339 -11.67 14.19 4.55
N THR A 340 -12.25 13.14 5.12
CA THR A 340 -13.18 13.22 6.25
C THR A 340 -12.53 13.76 7.53
N PHE A 341 -11.31 13.29 7.83
CA PHE A 341 -10.63 13.66 9.08
C PHE A 341 -9.74 14.91 8.95
N THR A 342 -9.51 15.41 7.74
CA THR A 342 -8.78 16.67 7.52
C THR A 342 -9.75 17.83 7.35
N ILE A 343 -9.90 18.66 8.39
CA ILE A 343 -10.88 19.76 8.42
C ILE A 343 -10.86 20.65 7.17
N PRO A 344 -9.72 21.17 6.69
CA PRO A 344 -9.70 22.00 5.49
C PRO A 344 -10.25 21.29 4.24
N TYR A 345 -10.01 19.99 4.10
CA TYR A 345 -10.46 19.20 2.96
C TYR A 345 -11.95 18.90 3.07
N ARG A 346 -12.40 18.44 4.25
CA ARG A 346 -13.82 18.23 4.54
C ARG A 346 -14.65 19.49 4.26
N LYS A 347 -14.23 20.64 4.81
CA LYS A 347 -14.93 21.92 4.60
C LYS A 347 -14.98 22.31 3.13
N PHE A 348 -13.91 22.07 2.38
CA PHE A 348 -13.88 22.37 0.95
C PHE A 348 -14.82 21.46 0.15
N VAL A 349 -14.76 20.15 0.38
CA VAL A 349 -15.61 19.17 -0.32
C VAL A 349 -17.08 19.44 -0.03
N ILE A 350 -17.46 19.64 1.23
CA ILE A 350 -18.84 19.98 1.62
C ILE A 350 -19.30 21.28 0.96
N ARG A 351 -18.46 22.32 0.94
CA ARG A 351 -18.80 23.58 0.29
C ARG A 351 -18.99 23.40 -1.21
N LYS A 352 -18.10 22.66 -1.88
CA LYS A 352 -18.17 22.47 -3.32
C LYS A 352 -19.33 21.55 -3.73
N SER A 353 -19.62 20.52 -2.94
CA SER A 353 -20.82 19.69 -3.16
C SER A 353 -22.09 20.51 -2.97
N ALA A 354 -22.14 21.38 -1.95
CA ALA A 354 -23.27 22.29 -1.74
C ALA A 354 -23.47 23.26 -2.92
N GLU A 355 -22.37 23.82 -3.46
CA GLU A 355 -22.41 24.65 -4.68
C GLU A 355 -22.95 23.88 -5.90
N ILE A 356 -22.52 22.62 -6.10
CA ILE A 356 -22.93 21.78 -7.24
C ILE A 356 -24.40 21.33 -7.12
N PHE A 357 -24.83 20.93 -5.92
CA PHE A 357 -26.20 20.45 -5.66
C PHE A 357 -27.19 21.57 -5.32
N GLY A 358 -26.79 22.84 -5.37
CA GLY A 358 -27.67 23.98 -5.08
C GLY A 358 -28.11 24.10 -3.61
N VAL A 359 -27.46 23.41 -2.67
CA VAL A 359 -27.82 23.43 -1.24
C VAL A 359 -27.17 24.65 -0.57
N ARG A 360 -27.84 25.81 -0.57
CA ARG A 360 -27.26 27.07 -0.04
C ARG A 360 -27.05 27.12 1.48
N ASN A 361 -27.58 26.18 2.27
CA ASN A 361 -27.56 26.23 3.74
C ASN A 361 -26.98 24.97 4.39
N ILE A 362 -25.71 24.64 4.15
CA ILE A 362 -24.98 23.78 5.09
C ILE A 362 -24.31 24.69 6.12
N ALA A 363 -25.07 25.06 7.15
CA ALA A 363 -24.51 25.70 8.34
C ALA A 363 -23.44 24.76 8.94
N MET A 364 -22.24 25.32 9.12
CA MET A 364 -21.00 24.73 9.65
C MET A 364 -21.16 23.54 10.63
N PHE A 365 -20.56 22.39 10.27
CA PHE A 365 -20.13 21.33 11.20
C PHE A 365 -18.60 21.12 11.18
#